data_AF-A0A4Q5ZVG2-F1
#
_entry.id   AF-A0A4Q5ZVG2-F1
#
_cell.length_a   1.000
_cell.length_b   1.000
_cell.length_c   1.000
_cell.angle_alpha   90.00
_cell.angle_beta   90.00
_cell.angle_gamma   90.00
#
_symmetry.space_group_name_H-M   'P 1'
#
loop_
_entity.id
_entity.type
_entity.pdbx_description
1 polymer ?
#
loop_
_entity_poly.entity_id
_entity_poly.type
_entity_poly.pdbx_seq_one_letter_code
_entity_poly.pdbx_strand_id
1 'polypeptide(L)'
;ILIVIAITAIAYLVSILLRFGISRKREYLADAGAAEITKKPYALAAALRKISADPMIEAVESRDVAQLFIDNPKPSVHKSASWDNLFATHPPIEKRIALLEQFV
;
A
#
# COMPACT_ATOMS: atom_id res chain seq x y z
N ILE A 1 0.41 9.57 36.69
CA ILE A 1 0.72 8.29 36.01
C ILE A 1 -0.33 7.96 34.93
N LEU A 2 -1.63 7.81 35.27
CA LEU A 2 -2.68 7.48 34.29
C LEU A 2 -2.80 8.48 33.12
N ILE A 3 -2.71 9.79 33.41
CA ILE A 3 -2.75 10.84 32.38
C ILE A 3 -1.57 10.71 31.40
N VAL A 4 -0.37 10.44 31.92
CA VAL A 4 0.83 10.26 31.09
C VAL A 4 0.67 9.04 30.18
N ILE A 5 0.19 7.92 30.72
CA ILE A 5 -0.08 6.70 29.93
C ILE A 5 -1.10 6.98 28.83
N ALA A 6 -2.20 7.68 29.13
CA ALA A 6 -3.23 8.01 28.14
C ALA A 6 -2.66 8.88 27.00
N ILE A 7 -1.87 9.92 27.34
CA ILE A 7 -1.23 10.78 26.34
C ILE A 7 -0.25 9.98 25.46
N THR A 8 0.60 9.13 26.06
CA THR A 8 1.55 8.31 25.31
C THR A 8 0.85 7.31 24.40
N ALA A 9 -0.24 6.69 24.85
CA ALA A 9 -1.02 5.76 24.03
C ALA A 9 -1.64 6.45 22.80
N ILE A 10 -2.17 7.66 22.98
CA ILE A 10 -2.71 8.47 21.87
C ILE A 10 -1.59 8.86 20.89
N ALA A 11 -0.46 9.33 21.40
CA ALA A 11 0.69 9.70 20.56
C ALA A 11 1.20 8.50 19.74
N TYR A 12 1.29 7.32 20.36
CA TYR A 12 1.67 6.09 19.67
C TYR A 12 0.68 5.71 18.57
N LEU A 13 -0.63 5.77 18.83
CA LEU A 13 -1.66 5.50 17.84
C LEU A 13 -1.54 6.46 16.63
N VAL A 14 -1.39 7.75 16.89
CA VAL A 14 -1.19 8.76 15.83
C VAL A 14 0.09 8.46 15.03
N SER A 15 1.18 8.07 15.69
CA SER A 15 2.43 7.72 15.01
C SER A 15 2.27 6.55 14.02
N ILE A 16 1.49 5.54 14.38
CA ILE A 16 1.21 4.37 13.53
C ILE A 16 0.42 4.80 12.30
N LEU A 17 -0.64 5.59 12.49
CA LEU A 17 -1.47 6.08 11.40
C LEU A 17 -0.68 6.96 10.42
N LEU A 18 0.17 7.85 10.95
CA LEU A 18 1.07 8.67 10.14
C LEU A 18 2.07 7.81 9.36
N ARG A 19 2.67 6.79 10.00
CA ARG A 19 3.60 5.86 9.34
C ARG A 19 2.94 5.18 8.14
N PHE A 20 1.75 4.62 8.31
CA PHE A 20 1.03 3.99 7.20
C PHE A 20 0.59 5.01 6.14
N GLY A 21 0.17 6.20 6.55
CA GLY A 21 -0.18 7.28 5.62
C GLY A 21 1.00 7.73 4.75
N ILE A 22 2.18 7.90 5.33
CA ILE A 22 3.42 8.24 4.61
C ILE A 22 3.83 7.10 3.67
N SER A 23 3.75 5.84 4.13
CA SER A 23 4.02 4.66 3.30
C SER A 23 3.18 4.67 2.02
N ARG A 24 1.85 4.88 2.15
CA ARG A 24 0.94 4.94 1.00
C ARG A 24 1.23 6.11 0.06
N LYS A 25 1.58 7.28 0.59
CA LYS A 25 1.98 8.43 -0.25
C LYS A 25 3.26 8.15 -1.04
N ARG A 26 4.23 7.44 -0.46
CA ARG A 26 5.46 7.05 -1.17
C ARG A 26 5.19 6.11 -2.34
N GLU A 27 4.25 5.18 -2.21
CA GLU A 27 3.83 4.31 -3.32
C GLU A 27 3.27 5.12 -4.51
N TYR A 28 2.37 6.08 -4.26
CA TYR A 28 1.85 6.92 -5.34
C TYR A 28 2.92 7.78 -6.00
N LEU A 29 3.88 8.30 -5.23
CA LEU A 29 5.02 9.04 -5.78
C LEU A 29 5.95 8.13 -6.60
N ALA A 30 6.12 6.87 -6.18
CA ALA A 30 6.89 5.90 -6.93
C ALA A 30 6.21 5.57 -8.28
N ASP A 31 4.89 5.38 -8.28
CA ASP A 31 4.12 5.16 -9.51
C ASP A 31 4.22 6.35 -10.47
N ALA A 32 4.03 7.56 -9.94
CA ALA A 32 4.14 8.80 -10.71
C ALA A 32 5.55 8.98 -11.28
N GLY A 33 6.58 8.78 -10.47
CA GLY A 33 7.98 8.86 -10.93
C GLY A 33 8.31 7.79 -11.97
N ALA A 34 7.82 6.56 -11.81
CA ALA A 34 7.98 5.51 -12.80
C ALA A 34 7.28 5.84 -14.12
N ALA A 35 6.06 6.36 -14.07
CA ALA A 35 5.33 6.85 -15.25
C ALA A 35 6.09 8.00 -15.95
N GLU A 36 6.63 8.94 -15.18
CA GLU A 36 7.38 10.08 -15.69
C GLU A 36 8.69 9.66 -16.37
N ILE A 37 9.44 8.72 -15.78
CA ILE A 37 10.72 8.23 -16.32
C ILE A 37 10.49 7.36 -17.55
N THR A 38 9.53 6.44 -17.48
CA THR A 38 9.30 5.45 -18.56
C THR A 38 8.44 5.98 -19.70
N LYS A 39 7.71 7.08 -19.47
CA LYS A 39 6.68 7.63 -20.37
C LYS A 39 5.64 6.58 -20.79
N LYS A 40 5.41 5.57 -19.95
CA LYS A 40 4.50 4.44 -20.21
C LYS A 40 3.57 4.16 -19.02
N PRO A 41 2.75 5.15 -18.60
CA PRO A 41 1.83 4.98 -17.47
C PRO A 41 0.85 3.81 -17.67
N TYR A 42 0.31 3.63 -18.88
CA TYR A 42 -0.60 2.52 -19.20
C TYR A 42 0.04 1.13 -19.10
N ALA A 43 1.34 1.02 -19.39
CA ALA A 43 2.06 -0.25 -19.25
C ALA A 43 2.21 -0.62 -17.77
N LEU A 44 2.47 0.38 -16.91
CA LEU A 44 2.52 0.18 -15.46
C LEU A 44 1.13 -0.20 -14.92
N ALA A 45 0.06 0.46 -15.37
CA ALA A 45 -1.31 0.11 -15.02
C ALA A 45 -1.67 -1.34 -15.43
N ALA A 46 -1.26 -1.77 -16.63
CA ALA A 46 -1.45 -3.14 -17.09
C ALA A 46 -0.66 -4.16 -16.25
N ALA A 47 0.57 -3.82 -15.84
CA ALA A 47 1.37 -4.67 -14.96
C ALA A 47 0.73 -4.83 -13.57
N LEU A 48 0.27 -3.73 -12.98
CA LEU A 48 -0.46 -3.75 -11.70
C LEU A 48 -1.74 -4.59 -11.79
N ARG A 49 -2.49 -4.47 -12.89
CA ARG A 49 -3.69 -5.29 -13.13
C ARG A 49 -3.35 -6.78 -13.18
N LYS A 50 -2.24 -7.15 -13.82
CA LYS A 50 -1.76 -8.54 -13.87
C LYS A 50 -1.36 -9.05 -12.48
N ILE A 51 -0.67 -8.24 -11.68
CA ILE A 51 -0.27 -8.59 -10.30
C ILE A 51 -1.50 -8.78 -9.41
N SER A 52 -2.51 -7.90 -9.52
CA SER A 52 -3.72 -7.98 -8.70
C SER A 52 -4.57 -9.24 -8.95
N ALA A 53 -4.41 -9.86 -10.12
CA ALA A 53 -5.15 -11.06 -10.50
C ALA A 53 -4.60 -12.32 -9.80
N ASP A 54 -3.29 -12.38 -9.56
CA ASP A 54 -2.63 -13.46 -8.83
C ASP A 54 -1.49 -12.91 -7.96
N PRO A 55 -1.82 -12.39 -6.76
CA PRO A 55 -0.81 -11.86 -5.86
C PRO A 55 -0.11 -12.95 -5.04
N MET A 56 -0.62 -14.19 -5.04
CA MET A 56 -0.16 -15.22 -4.11
C MET A 56 1.16 -15.82 -4.58
N ILE A 57 2.16 -15.76 -3.70
CA ILE A 57 3.45 -16.40 -3.94
C ILE A 57 3.68 -17.38 -2.80
N GLU A 58 3.43 -18.67 -3.08
CA GLU A 58 3.49 -19.76 -2.10
C GLU A 58 4.84 -19.84 -1.36
N ALA A 59 5.93 -19.48 -2.04
CA ALA A 59 7.27 -19.49 -1.48
C ALA A 59 7.53 -18.37 -0.44
N VAL A 60 6.66 -17.36 -0.35
CA VAL A 60 6.83 -16.23 0.60
C VAL A 60 6.21 -16.58 1.94
N GLU A 61 7.00 -17.22 2.79
CA GLU A 61 6.55 -17.55 4.15
C GLU A 61 6.75 -16.40 5.14
N SER A 62 7.83 -15.64 5.00
CA SER A 62 8.23 -14.62 5.98
C SER A 62 7.56 -13.26 5.72
N ARG A 63 7.17 -12.60 6.82
CA ARG A 63 6.53 -11.28 6.78
C ARG A 63 7.47 -10.17 6.31
N ASP A 64 8.78 -10.33 6.54
CA ASP A 64 9.78 -9.34 6.14
C ASP A 64 10.02 -9.40 4.63
N VAL A 65 10.01 -10.61 4.05
CA VAL A 65 10.11 -10.79 2.60
C VAL A 65 8.82 -10.33 1.91
N ALA A 66 7.65 -10.57 2.51
CA ALA A 66 6.37 -10.07 1.99
C ALA A 66 6.31 -8.53 1.83
N GLN A 67 7.05 -7.76 2.64
CA GLN A 67 7.13 -6.30 2.52
C GLN A 67 7.92 -5.81 1.30
N LEU A 68 8.67 -6.69 0.63
CA LEU A 68 9.44 -6.35 -0.57
C LEU A 68 8.61 -6.45 -1.86
N PHE A 69 7.38 -6.97 -1.79
CA PHE A 69 6.51 -7.18 -2.94
C PHE A 69 5.61 -5.96 -3.19
N ILE A 70 5.20 -5.79 -4.46
CA ILE A 70 4.34 -4.68 -4.90
C ILE A 70 2.90 -4.82 -4.38
N ASP A 71 2.44 -6.06 -4.24
CA ASP A 71 1.20 -6.43 -3.55
C ASP A 71 1.52 -7.40 -2.42
N ASN A 72 0.69 -7.43 -1.39
CA ASN A 72 0.90 -8.32 -0.26
C ASN A 72 0.58 -9.78 -0.67
N PRO A 73 1.57 -10.69 -0.69
CA PRO A 73 1.40 -12.05 -1.20
C PRO A 73 0.53 -12.95 -0.32
N LYS A 74 0.27 -12.53 0.93
CA LYS A 74 -0.72 -13.15 1.81
C LYS A 74 -1.85 -12.15 2.02
N PRO A 75 -2.91 -12.17 1.17
CA PRO A 75 -4.02 -11.25 1.33
C PRO A 75 -4.62 -11.42 2.73
N SER A 76 -4.77 -10.31 3.45
CA SER A 76 -5.64 -10.30 4.63
C SER A 76 -7.03 -10.69 4.17
N VAL A 77 -7.64 -11.66 4.88
CA VAL A 77 -8.93 -12.31 4.57
C VAL A 77 -10.11 -11.32 4.41
N HIS A 78 -9.90 -10.04 4.72
CA HIS A 78 -10.90 -8.99 4.64
C HIS A 78 -10.43 -7.91 3.65
N LYS A 79 -10.88 -8.02 2.38
CA LYS A 79 -10.71 -6.97 1.35
C LYS A 79 -11.85 -5.91 1.38
N SER A 80 -12.81 -6.02 2.31
CA SER A 80 -14.12 -5.36 2.19
C SER A 80 -14.48 -4.33 3.27
N ALA A 81 -13.68 -4.13 4.33
CA ALA A 81 -14.02 -3.14 5.35
C ALA A 81 -13.30 -1.80 5.10
N SER A 82 -14.05 -0.71 5.02
CA SER A 82 -13.54 0.66 4.88
C SER A 82 -12.53 1.07 5.98
N TRP A 83 -12.48 0.32 7.08
CA TRP A 83 -11.55 0.51 8.20
C TRP A 83 -10.17 -0.13 7.96
N ASP A 84 -10.07 -1.15 7.09
CA ASP A 84 -8.81 -1.85 6.78
C ASP A 84 -7.82 -0.94 6.02
N ASN A 85 -8.34 0.08 5.32
CA ASN A 85 -7.52 1.09 4.64
C ASN A 85 -6.63 1.89 5.59
N LEU A 86 -6.99 1.98 6.88
CA LEU A 86 -6.17 2.72 7.86
C LEU A 86 -4.89 1.95 8.19
N PHE A 87 -4.96 0.62 8.25
CA PHE A 87 -3.86 -0.27 8.62
C PHE A 87 -3.17 -0.93 7.42
N ALA A 88 -3.70 -0.78 6.22
CA ALA A 88 -3.05 -1.25 4.99
C ALA A 88 -1.70 -0.55 4.76
N THR A 89 -0.66 -1.35 4.52
CA THR A 89 0.70 -0.87 4.22
C THR A 89 0.84 -0.27 2.82
N HIS A 90 0.02 -0.76 1.87
CA HIS A 90 -0.05 -0.28 0.49
C HIS A 90 -1.44 0.30 0.18
N PRO A 91 -1.54 1.28 -0.73
CA PRO A 91 -2.83 1.74 -1.21
C PRO A 91 -3.49 0.65 -2.07
N PRO A 92 -4.83 0.60 -2.15
CA PRO A 92 -5.55 -0.31 -3.05
C PRO A 92 -5.04 -0.19 -4.48
N ILE A 93 -4.78 -1.33 -5.14
CA ILE A 93 -4.21 -1.38 -6.49
C ILE A 93 -5.15 -0.68 -7.49
N GLU A 94 -6.46 -0.79 -7.31
CA GLU A 94 -7.46 -0.17 -8.18
C GLU A 94 -7.30 1.36 -8.20
N LYS A 95 -6.97 1.97 -7.05
CA LYS A 95 -6.72 3.41 -6.98
C LYS A 95 -5.43 3.81 -7.69
N ARG A 96 -4.39 2.97 -7.61
CA ARG A 96 -3.12 3.20 -8.32
C ARG A 96 -3.32 3.12 -9.83
N ILE A 97 -4.04 2.10 -10.31
CA ILE A 97 -4.38 1.93 -11.73
C ILE A 97 -5.17 3.15 -12.23
N ALA A 98 -6.21 3.56 -11.49
CA ALA A 98 -7.03 4.71 -11.87
C ALA A 98 -6.23 6.01 -11.97
N LEU A 99 -5.24 6.22 -11.08
CA LEU A 99 -4.34 7.38 -11.17
C LEU A 99 -3.43 7.28 -12.39
N LEU A 100 -2.83 6.12 -12.65
CA LEU A 100 -1.94 5.91 -13.80
C LEU A 100 -2.66 6.09 -15.14
N GLU A 101 -3.91 5.66 -15.25
CA GLU A 101 -4.72 5.86 -16.45
C GLU A 101 -5.10 7.34 -16.71
N GLN A 102 -4.91 8.22 -15.72
CA GLN A 102 -5.10 9.67 -15.86
C GLN A 102 -3.82 10.41 -16.28
N PHE A 103 -2.66 9.74 -16.33
CA PHE A 103 -1.44 10.36 -16.86
C PHE A 103 -1.58 10.51 -18.38
N VAL A 104 -1.74 11.75 -18.82
CA VAL A 104 -1.72 12.17 -20.23
C VAL A 104 -0.29 12.29 -20.72
#